data_AF-A0A2T2X715-F1
#
_entry.id   AF-A0A2T2X715-F1
#
_cell.length_a   1.000
_cell.length_b   1.000
_cell.length_c   1.000
_cell.angle_alpha   90.00
_cell.angle_beta   90.00
_cell.angle_gamma   90.00
#
_symmetry.space_group_name_H-M   'P 1'
#
loop_
_entity.id
_entity.type
_entity.pdbx_description
1 polymer ?
#
loop_
_entity_poly.entity_id
_entity_poly.type
_entity_poly.pdbx_seq_one_letter_code
_entity_poly.pdbx_strand_id
1 'polypeptide(L)'
;EVKRTGVDPAILRRGLSLLTSPARFYRSELAEKWPGSAEELHLLLIRALNGHDPSLWRYVSEDLLTLLRNSFLSPGATTMSVAEDLHLSRASYYRRLRTALEGMVEWLDTIHPSGSFLKP
;
A
#
# COMPACT_ATOMS: atom_id res chain seq x y z
N GLU A 1 -3.17 24.34 -3.73
CA GLU A 1 -2.34 23.13 -3.78
C GLU A 1 -2.88 22.10 -2.81
N VAL A 2 -3.25 20.91 -3.28
CA VAL A 2 -3.64 19.79 -2.41
C VAL A 2 -2.37 19.23 -1.80
N LYS A 3 -2.21 19.36 -0.48
CA LYS A 3 -1.07 18.79 0.24
C LYS A 3 -1.24 17.26 0.32
N ARG A 4 -0.21 16.54 -0.13
CA ARG A 4 -0.12 15.07 -0.15
C ARG A 4 0.09 14.51 1.26
N THR A 5 -0.27 13.26 1.53
CA THR A 5 -0.01 12.52 2.80
C THR A 5 1.47 12.49 3.16
N GLY A 6 2.36 12.70 2.17
CA GLY A 6 3.80 12.63 2.36
C GLY A 6 4.31 11.19 2.55
N VAL A 7 3.46 10.20 2.30
CA VAL A 7 3.83 8.79 2.30
C VAL A 7 4.66 8.50 1.05
N ASP A 8 5.92 8.11 1.25
CA ASP A 8 6.80 7.65 0.17
C ASP A 8 6.54 6.16 -0.15
N PRO A 9 6.66 5.71 -1.41
CA PRO A 9 6.51 4.29 -1.78
C PRO A 9 7.35 3.31 -0.93
N ALA A 10 8.53 3.72 -0.45
CA ALA A 10 9.36 2.91 0.44
C ALA A 10 8.75 2.76 1.84
N ILE A 11 8.14 3.81 2.39
CA ILE A 11 7.42 3.77 3.67
C ILE A 11 6.19 2.89 3.54
N LEU A 12 5.41 3.10 2.46
CA LEU A 12 4.25 2.27 2.15
C LEU A 12 4.65 0.80 2.08
N ARG A 13 5.67 0.46 1.29
CA ARG A 13 6.16 -0.92 1.14
C ARG A 13 6.52 -1.56 2.49
N ARG A 14 7.22 -0.82 3.37
CA ARG A 14 7.56 -1.32 4.72
C ARG A 14 6.31 -1.57 5.55
N GLY A 15 5.35 -0.63 5.53
CA GLY A 15 4.06 -0.81 6.20
C GLY A 15 3.28 -2.02 5.67
N LEU A 16 3.19 -2.18 4.35
CA LEU A 16 2.53 -3.31 3.71
C LEU A 16 3.16 -4.66 4.13
N SER A 17 4.48 -4.72 4.28
CA SER A 17 5.18 -5.94 4.76
C SER A 17 4.83 -6.34 6.19
N LEU A 18 4.17 -5.47 6.95
CA LEU A 18 3.74 -5.71 8.33
C LEU A 18 2.22 -5.94 8.44
N LEU A 19 1.46 -5.88 7.34
CA LEU A 19 0.00 -5.97 7.36
C LEU A 19 -0.56 -7.23 8.02
N THR A 20 0.14 -8.35 7.93
CA THR A 20 -0.27 -9.62 8.54
C THR A 20 0.00 -9.68 10.05
N SER A 21 0.60 -8.63 10.63
CA SER A 21 0.88 -8.50 12.06
C SER A 21 0.42 -7.14 12.59
N PRO A 22 -0.85 -7.01 13.04
CA PRO A 22 -1.42 -5.73 13.45
C PRO A 22 -0.57 -4.98 14.48
N ALA A 23 -0.08 -5.67 15.52
CA ALA A 23 0.76 -5.07 16.56
C ALA A 23 2.07 -4.44 16.01
N ARG A 24 2.64 -5.02 14.94
CA ARG A 24 3.83 -4.47 14.27
C ARG A 24 3.44 -3.35 13.30
N PHE A 25 2.32 -3.49 12.60
CA PHE A 25 1.81 -2.47 11.68
C PHE A 25 1.50 -1.16 12.42
N TYR A 26 0.83 -1.21 13.58
CA TYR A 26 0.48 -0.03 14.37
C TYR A 26 1.69 0.74 14.91
N ARG A 27 2.87 0.11 14.96
CA ARG A 27 4.15 0.73 15.33
C ARG A 27 5.03 1.07 14.13
N SER A 28 4.48 0.98 12.92
CA SER A 28 5.24 1.26 11.70
C SER A 28 5.26 2.75 11.40
N GLU A 29 6.33 3.21 10.74
CA GLU A 29 6.44 4.59 10.24
C GLU A 29 5.24 4.99 9.38
N LEU A 30 4.64 4.04 8.65
CA LEU A 30 3.43 4.31 7.86
C LEU A 30 2.24 4.67 8.75
N ALA A 31 2.03 3.93 9.83
CA ALA A 31 0.97 4.20 10.80
C ALA A 31 1.22 5.51 11.56
N GLU A 32 2.47 5.82 11.91
CA GLU A 32 2.83 7.08 12.59
C GLU A 32 2.62 8.32 11.70
N LYS A 33 2.87 8.20 10.39
CA LYS A 33 2.66 9.29 9.44
C LYS A 33 1.23 9.41 8.96
N TRP A 34 0.39 8.42 9.27
CA TRP A 34 -1.00 8.46 8.86
C TRP A 34 -1.77 9.48 9.71
N PRO A 35 -2.53 10.39 9.09
CA PRO A 35 -3.29 11.42 9.80
C PRO A 35 -4.48 10.89 10.61
N GLY A 36 -4.99 9.69 10.31
CA GLY A 36 -6.10 9.05 11.02
C GLY A 36 -5.66 7.95 11.99
N SER A 37 -6.59 7.08 12.38
CA SER A 37 -6.25 5.92 13.22
C SER A 37 -5.39 4.91 12.48
N ALA A 38 -4.36 4.36 13.14
CA ALA A 38 -3.57 3.26 12.63
C ALA A 38 -4.41 2.00 12.36
N GLU A 39 -5.46 1.79 13.15
CA GLU A 39 -6.41 0.68 12.96
C GLU A 39 -7.27 0.88 11.71
N GLU A 40 -7.78 2.09 11.50
CA GLU A 40 -8.54 2.43 10.30
C GLU A 40 -7.70 2.28 9.04
N LEU A 41 -6.44 2.74 9.07
CA LEU A 41 -5.51 2.54 7.95
C LEU A 41 -5.26 1.05 7.69
N HIS A 42 -5.03 0.27 8.74
CA HIS A 42 -4.79 -1.17 8.61
C HIS A 42 -5.97 -1.87 7.94
N LEU A 43 -7.19 -1.62 8.41
CA LEU A 43 -8.41 -2.18 7.85
C LEU A 43 -8.65 -1.71 6.41
N LEU A 44 -8.40 -0.43 6.13
CA LEU A 44 -8.50 0.15 4.79
C LEU A 44 -7.56 -0.55 3.81
N LEU A 45 -6.28 -0.70 4.15
CA LEU A 45 -5.29 -1.35 3.29
C LEU A 45 -5.61 -2.83 3.08
N ILE A 46 -6.03 -3.56 4.12
CA ILE A 46 -6.47 -4.96 3.99
C ILE A 46 -7.66 -5.07 3.04
N ARG A 47 -8.69 -4.23 3.19
CA ARG A 47 -9.88 -4.23 2.32
C ARG A 47 -9.50 -3.89 0.88
N ALA A 48 -8.68 -2.87 0.68
CA ALA A 48 -8.25 -2.43 -0.64
C ALA A 48 -7.46 -3.52 -1.37
N LEU A 49 -6.48 -4.16 -0.70
CA LEU A 49 -5.69 -5.26 -1.27
C LEU A 49 -6.51 -6.51 -1.58
N ASN A 50 -7.62 -6.74 -0.90
CA ASN A 50 -8.57 -7.81 -1.21
C ASN A 50 -9.59 -7.43 -2.30
N GLY A 51 -9.50 -6.22 -2.88
CA GLY A 51 -10.42 -5.76 -3.92
C GLY A 51 -11.76 -5.25 -3.41
N HIS A 52 -11.89 -5.01 -2.10
CA HIS A 52 -13.11 -4.50 -1.46
C HIS A 52 -13.16 -2.96 -1.37
N ASP A 53 -12.27 -2.27 -2.07
CA ASP A 53 -12.26 -0.81 -2.19
C ASP A 53 -12.18 -0.37 -3.67
N PRO A 54 -13.33 -0.09 -4.32
CA PRO A 54 -13.37 0.32 -5.71
C PRO A 54 -12.68 1.66 -6.01
N SER A 55 -12.43 2.49 -4.99
CA SER A 55 -11.76 3.78 -5.20
C SER A 55 -10.30 3.63 -5.61
N LEU A 56 -9.66 2.51 -5.25
CA LEU A 56 -8.28 2.17 -5.63
C LEU A 56 -8.13 1.86 -7.13
N TRP A 57 -9.19 1.37 -7.79
CA TRP A 57 -9.10 0.87 -9.17
C TRP A 57 -8.76 1.94 -10.21
N ARG A 58 -8.91 3.23 -9.86
CA ARG A 58 -8.48 4.36 -10.68
C ARG A 58 -6.95 4.54 -10.71
N TYR A 59 -6.25 3.98 -9.73
CA TYR A 59 -4.81 4.20 -9.51
C TYR A 59 -4.01 2.91 -9.69
N VAL A 60 -4.60 1.76 -9.40
CA VAL A 60 -3.94 0.45 -9.47
C VAL A 60 -4.83 -0.50 -10.27
N SER A 61 -4.29 -1.01 -11.38
CA SER A 61 -4.99 -2.02 -12.19
C SER A 61 -5.14 -3.35 -11.46
N GLU A 62 -6.04 -4.20 -11.92
CA GLU A 62 -6.30 -5.51 -11.32
C GLU A 62 -5.04 -6.42 -11.27
N ASP A 63 -4.21 -6.41 -12.32
CA ASP A 63 -2.94 -7.13 -12.34
C ASP A 63 -1.96 -6.64 -11.26
N LEU A 64 -1.90 -5.31 -11.06
CA LEU A 64 -1.03 -4.71 -10.05
C LEU A 64 -1.57 -4.96 -8.64
N LEU A 65 -2.89 -4.98 -8.47
CA LEU A 65 -3.54 -5.34 -7.22
C LEU A 65 -3.27 -6.81 -6.86
N THR A 66 -3.34 -7.70 -7.86
CA THR A 66 -2.99 -9.11 -7.72
C THR A 66 -1.53 -9.27 -7.30
N LEU A 67 -0.61 -8.50 -7.90
CA LEU A 67 0.80 -8.48 -7.50
C LEU A 67 0.97 -8.05 -6.03
N LEU A 68 0.31 -6.95 -5.62
CA LEU A 68 0.38 -6.46 -4.23
C LEU A 68 -0.16 -7.50 -3.23
N ARG A 69 -1.31 -8.10 -3.52
CA ARG A 69 -1.94 -9.13 -2.68
C ARG A 69 -1.01 -10.33 -2.49
N ASN A 70 -0.44 -10.86 -3.57
CA ASN A 70 0.51 -11.97 -3.50
C ASN A 70 1.79 -11.56 -2.75
N SER A 71 2.25 -10.32 -2.91
CA SER A 71 3.49 -9.84 -2.26
C SER A 71 3.36 -9.60 -0.76
N PHE A 72 2.19 -9.22 -0.26
CA PHE A 72 2.04 -8.72 1.12
C PHE A 72 1.03 -9.48 1.98
N LEU A 73 0.05 -10.17 1.39
CA LEU A 73 -0.97 -10.91 2.15
C LEU A 73 -0.75 -12.43 2.11
N SER A 74 0.06 -12.94 1.19
CA SER A 74 0.32 -14.38 1.09
C SER A 74 1.33 -14.83 2.15
N PRO A 75 0.97 -15.78 3.05
CA PRO A 75 1.88 -16.26 4.08
C PRO A 75 3.15 -16.87 3.48
N GLY A 76 4.31 -16.45 3.98
CA GLY A 76 5.60 -16.97 3.53
C GLY A 76 6.01 -16.57 2.11
N ALA A 77 5.25 -15.69 1.45
CA ALA A 77 5.57 -15.24 0.11
C ALA A 77 6.94 -14.55 0.06
N THR A 78 7.77 -14.99 -0.87
CA THR A 78 9.04 -14.35 -1.19
C THR A 78 8.89 -13.62 -2.51
N THR A 79 9.78 -12.65 -2.77
CA THR A 79 9.83 -12.03 -4.11
C THR A 79 10.00 -13.05 -5.22
N MET A 80 10.76 -14.13 -4.98
CA MET A 80 10.98 -15.16 -5.99
C MET A 80 9.72 -15.99 -6.26
N SER A 81 9.04 -16.45 -5.20
CA SER A 81 7.82 -17.23 -5.36
C SER A 81 6.73 -16.42 -6.06
N VAL A 82 6.52 -15.16 -5.66
CA VAL A 82 5.49 -14.32 -6.31
C VAL A 82 5.83 -13.98 -7.76
N ALA A 83 7.11 -13.75 -8.07
CA ALA A 83 7.52 -13.51 -9.45
C ALA A 83 7.28 -14.76 -10.32
N GLU A 84 7.58 -15.95 -9.80
CA GLU A 84 7.34 -17.22 -10.47
C GLU A 84 5.83 -17.49 -10.67
N ASP A 85 5.02 -17.35 -9.62
CA ASP A 85 3.57 -17.55 -9.64
C ASP A 85 2.86 -16.65 -10.66
N LEU A 86 3.40 -15.44 -10.88
CA LEU A 86 2.85 -14.47 -11.83
C LEU A 86 3.54 -14.50 -13.20
N HIS A 87 4.42 -15.48 -13.45
CA HIS A 87 5.20 -15.60 -14.67
C HIS A 87 5.98 -14.33 -15.05
N LEU A 88 6.55 -13.65 -14.04
CA LEU A 88 7.33 -12.44 -14.17
C LEU A 88 8.82 -12.73 -14.01
N SER A 89 9.64 -12.07 -14.83
CA SER A 89 11.05 -11.94 -14.49
C SER A 89 11.22 -11.09 -13.22
N ARG A 90 12.32 -11.29 -12.49
CA ARG A 90 12.66 -10.49 -11.31
C ARG A 90 12.65 -8.97 -11.59
N ALA A 91 13.16 -8.55 -12.75
CA ALA A 91 13.14 -7.15 -13.16
C ALA A 91 11.72 -6.63 -13.41
N SER A 92 10.87 -7.45 -14.04
CA SER A 92 9.46 -7.10 -14.28
C SER A 92 8.70 -6.99 -12.96
N TYR A 93 8.92 -7.91 -12.02
CA TYR A 93 8.35 -7.87 -10.67
C TYR A 93 8.62 -6.53 -9.99
N TYR A 94 9.89 -6.11 -9.89
CA TYR A 94 10.21 -4.87 -9.17
C TYR A 94 9.67 -3.63 -9.88
N ARG A 95 9.67 -3.62 -11.22
CA ARG A 95 9.10 -2.51 -12.00
C ARG A 95 7.60 -2.38 -11.73
N ARG A 96 6.85 -3.49 -11.84
CA ARG A 96 5.41 -3.52 -11.59
C ARG A 96 5.08 -3.22 -10.13
N LEU A 97 5.86 -3.75 -9.18
CA LEU A 97 5.67 -3.48 -7.76
C LEU A 97 5.86 -1.99 -7.46
N ARG A 98 6.86 -1.36 -8.07
CA ARG A 98 7.07 0.09 -7.95
C ARG A 98 5.87 0.87 -8.46
N THR A 99 5.39 0.56 -9.67
CA THR A 99 4.19 1.21 -10.25
C THR A 99 2.96 1.02 -9.36
N ALA A 100 2.77 -0.18 -8.81
CA ALA A 100 1.65 -0.46 -7.90
C ALA A 100 1.73 0.36 -6.61
N LEU A 101 2.92 0.49 -6.03
CA LEU A 101 3.15 1.30 -4.82
C LEU A 101 2.96 2.79 -5.08
N GLU A 102 3.43 3.30 -6.23
CA GLU A 102 3.21 4.70 -6.65
C GLU A 102 1.71 4.99 -6.79
N GLY A 103 0.95 4.11 -7.45
CA GLY A 103 -0.51 4.24 -7.56
C GLY A 103 -1.23 4.19 -6.20
N MET A 104 -0.80 3.31 -5.28
CA MET A 104 -1.36 3.29 -3.93
C MET A 104 -1.08 4.58 -3.15
N VAL A 105 0.11 5.17 -3.29
CA VAL A 105 0.43 6.47 -2.66
C VAL A 105 -0.49 7.56 -3.21
N GLU A 106 -0.66 7.64 -4.52
CA GLU A 106 -1.57 8.62 -5.15
C GLU A 106 -3.03 8.43 -4.71
N TRP A 107 -3.45 7.17 -4.56
CA TRP A 107 -4.77 6.85 -4.02
C TRP A 107 -4.93 7.31 -2.57
N LEU A 108 -3.98 6.97 -1.70
CA LEU A 108 -3.96 7.40 -0.29
C LEU A 108 -3.98 8.94 -0.16
N ASP A 109 -3.22 9.62 -1.02
CA ASP A 109 -3.21 11.09 -1.12
C ASP A 109 -4.58 11.68 -1.50
N THR A 110 -5.39 10.93 -2.25
CA THR A 110 -6.70 11.40 -2.73
C THR A 110 -7.82 11.15 -1.71
N ILE A 111 -7.80 9.99 -1.03
CA ILE A 111 -8.83 9.66 -0.03
C ILE A 111 -8.56 10.31 1.33
N HIS A 112 -7.31 10.70 1.58
CA HIS A 112 -6.95 11.50 2.74
C HIS A 112 -6.02 12.65 2.31
N PRO A 113 -6.56 13.67 1.60
CA PRO A 113 -5.78 14.86 1.29
C PRO A 113 -5.32 15.44 2.62
N SER A 114 -4.03 15.74 2.78
CA SER A 114 -3.49 16.38 3.97
C SER A 114 -4.01 17.82 4.05
N GLY A 115 -5.26 17.99 4.43
CA GLY A 115 -5.93 19.27 4.49
C GLY A 115 -5.65 19.98 5.80
N SER A 116 -4.71 20.93 5.77
CA SER A 116 -4.73 22.14 6.60
C SER A 116 -4.64 21.96 8.13
N PHE A 117 -3.43 21.73 8.65
CA PHE A 117 -3.07 22.28 9.95
C PHE A 117 -2.75 23.78 9.77
N LEU A 118 -3.78 24.60 9.65
CA LEU A 118 -3.68 25.91 10.29
C LEU A 118 -3.63 25.60 11.78
N LYS A 119 -2.42 25.67 12.36
CA LYS A 119 -2.29 25.85 13.80
C LYS A 119 -3.15 27.06 14.18
N PRO A 120 -3.96 27.00 15.26
CA PRO A 120 -4.54 28.20 15.82
C PRO A 120 -3.45 29.20 16.21
#